data_AF-A0A4S8MZ77-F1
#
_entry.id   AF-A0A4S8MZ77-F1
#
_cell.length_a   1.000
_cell.length_b   1.000
_cell.length_c   1.000
_cell.angle_alpha   90.00
_cell.angle_beta   90.00
_cell.angle_gamma   90.00
#
_symmetry.space_group_name_H-M   'P 1'
#
loop_
_entity.id
_entity.type
_entity.pdbx_description
1 polymer ?
#
loop_
_entity_poly.entity_id
_entity_poly.type
_entity_poly.pdbx_seq_one_letter_code
_entity_poly.pdbx_strand_id
1 'polypeptide(L)'
;MMLQKWFDVALAQTSSGRPSFMSAHVTDLGLREWDWSTSIALLTRLASTVPDDWFGRVSLALPLQESSKLLVEPPKDLSAAADTHEPPSIYVLAPGFLEQSPTDGEEFRAAVQGPAELAAPGLVFEFVSARNAEARSHRWECVNVLWVHLTPLAKD
;
A
#
# COMPACT_ATOMS: atom_id res chain seq x y z
N MET A 1 6.79 -6.54 17.49
CA MET A 1 6.09 -7.82 17.20
C MET A 1 6.78 -8.46 16.00
N MET A 2 6.95 -9.78 15.92
CA MET A 2 7.58 -10.37 14.71
C MET A 2 6.63 -10.27 13.52
N LEU A 3 7.14 -9.81 12.36
CA LEU A 3 6.41 -9.61 11.10
C LEU A 3 5.33 -10.66 10.79
N GLN A 4 5.70 -11.95 10.78
CA GLN A 4 4.78 -13.04 10.46
C GLN A 4 3.59 -13.08 11.44
N LYS A 5 3.85 -12.90 12.74
CA LYS A 5 2.81 -12.91 13.76
C LYS A 5 1.82 -11.75 13.58
N TRP A 6 2.29 -10.56 13.19
CA TRP A 6 1.39 -9.45 12.86
C TRP A 6 0.53 -9.79 11.64
N PHE A 7 1.15 -10.37 10.61
CA PHE A 7 0.48 -10.71 9.37
C PHE A 7 -0.60 -11.80 9.57
N ASP A 8 -0.31 -12.84 10.34
CA ASP A 8 -1.28 -13.89 10.68
C ASP A 8 -2.49 -13.31 11.42
N VAL A 9 -2.28 -12.36 12.33
CA VAL A 9 -3.36 -11.64 13.02
C VAL A 9 -4.16 -10.78 12.02
N ALA A 10 -3.48 -10.09 11.11
CA ALA A 10 -4.13 -9.25 10.11
C ALA A 10 -5.00 -10.06 9.14
N LEU A 11 -4.51 -11.21 8.68
CA LEU A 11 -5.30 -12.14 7.87
C LEU A 11 -6.51 -12.65 8.65
N ALA A 12 -6.33 -13.11 9.88
CA ALA A 12 -7.44 -13.63 10.68
C ALA A 12 -8.56 -12.59 10.91
N GLN A 13 -8.20 -11.31 11.13
CA GLN A 13 -9.19 -10.25 11.31
C GLN A 13 -9.94 -9.92 10.01
N THR A 14 -9.22 -9.86 8.89
CA THR A 14 -9.77 -9.48 7.58
C THR A 14 -10.52 -10.61 6.87
N SER A 15 -10.36 -11.85 7.32
CA SER A 15 -11.16 -13.01 6.86
C SER A 15 -12.61 -13.02 7.38
N SER A 16 -12.98 -12.12 8.30
CA SER A 16 -14.31 -12.13 8.94
C SER A 16 -15.49 -11.70 8.05
N GLY A 17 -15.23 -11.35 6.78
CA GLY A 17 -16.23 -10.89 5.81
C GLY A 17 -16.75 -9.47 6.04
N ARG A 18 -16.33 -8.80 7.12
CA ARG A 18 -16.65 -7.39 7.37
C ARG A 18 -15.67 -6.48 6.61
N PRO A 19 -16.14 -5.35 6.05
CA PRO A 19 -15.25 -4.30 5.54
C PRO A 19 -14.29 -3.87 6.64
N SER A 20 -13.01 -4.20 6.48
CA SER A 20 -11.96 -3.97 7.46
C SER A 20 -10.60 -3.98 6.80
N PHE A 21 -9.64 -3.33 7.44
CA PHE A 21 -8.24 -3.41 7.06
C PHE A 21 -7.36 -3.37 8.30
N MET A 22 -6.14 -3.86 8.16
CA MET A 22 -5.06 -3.63 9.11
C MET A 22 -3.85 -3.07 8.36
N SER A 23 -3.14 -2.15 9.00
CA SER A 23 -1.90 -1.59 8.45
C SER A 23 -0.82 -1.46 9.52
N ALA A 24 0.43 -1.43 9.07
CA ALA A 24 1.60 -1.13 9.89
C ALA A 24 2.75 -0.61 9.02
N HIS A 25 3.56 0.31 9.54
CA HIS A 25 4.82 0.67 8.89
C HIS A 25 5.78 -0.52 8.93
N VAL A 26 6.58 -0.69 7.88
CA VAL A 26 7.56 -1.80 7.79
C VAL A 26 8.56 -1.79 8.95
N THR A 27 8.87 -0.61 9.47
CA THR A 27 9.75 -0.41 10.64
C THR A 27 9.16 -0.98 11.92
N ASP A 28 7.84 -0.86 12.14
CA ASP A 28 7.13 -1.43 13.29
C ASP A 28 7.13 -2.97 13.27
N LEU A 29 7.29 -3.54 12.08
CA LEU A 29 7.39 -4.98 11.83
C LEU A 29 8.83 -5.52 11.97
N GLY A 30 9.78 -4.65 12.32
CA GLY A 30 11.17 -4.99 12.59
C GLY A 30 12.12 -4.75 11.42
N LEU A 31 11.66 -4.18 10.30
CA LEU A 31 12.51 -3.80 9.17
C LEU A 31 13.18 -2.45 9.46
N ARG A 32 14.35 -2.48 10.11
CA ARG A 32 15.06 -1.26 10.56
C ARG A 32 15.64 -0.44 9.41
N GLU A 33 16.05 -1.11 8.34
CA GLU A 33 16.53 -0.51 7.09
C GLU A 33 15.55 -0.89 6.00
N TRP A 34 15.04 0.10 5.29
CA TRP A 34 14.04 -0.10 4.26
C TRP A 34 14.39 0.74 3.03
N ASP A 35 14.03 0.20 1.88
CA ASP A 35 13.90 0.90 0.62
C ASP A 35 12.69 0.28 -0.12
N TRP A 36 12.36 0.82 -1.28
CA TRP A 36 11.23 0.32 -2.06
C TRP A 36 11.44 -1.14 -2.47
N SER A 37 12.64 -1.51 -2.93
CA SER A 37 12.95 -2.87 -3.38
C SER A 37 12.76 -3.92 -2.28
N THR A 38 13.29 -3.66 -1.10
CA THR A 38 13.16 -4.53 0.09
C THR A 38 11.71 -4.61 0.55
N SER A 39 10.98 -3.50 0.47
CA SER A 39 9.56 -3.46 0.83
C SER A 39 8.67 -4.23 -0.16
N ILE A 40 9.00 -4.20 -1.46
CA ILE A 40 8.35 -5.02 -2.48
C ILE A 40 8.66 -6.50 -2.28
N ALA A 41 9.92 -6.86 -2.02
CA ALA A 41 10.27 -8.25 -1.71
C ALA A 41 9.52 -8.78 -0.48
N LEU A 42 9.33 -7.91 0.52
CA LEU A 42 8.50 -8.18 1.69
C LEU A 42 7.03 -8.41 1.31
N LEU A 43 6.43 -7.54 0.49
CA LEU A 43 5.07 -7.71 -0.03
C LEU A 43 4.91 -9.06 -0.73
N THR A 44 5.81 -9.41 -1.66
CA THR A 44 5.79 -10.69 -2.39
C THR A 44 5.90 -11.88 -1.44
N ARG A 45 6.78 -11.80 -0.44
CA ARG A 45 6.90 -12.85 0.58
C ARG A 45 5.61 -13.01 1.37
N LEU A 46 5.01 -11.94 1.87
CA LEU A 46 3.78 -12.04 2.68
C LEU A 46 2.61 -12.57 1.84
N ALA A 47 2.43 -12.05 0.62
CA ALA A 47 1.40 -12.52 -0.29
C ALA A 47 1.53 -14.01 -0.63
N SER A 48 2.75 -14.56 -0.68
CA SER A 48 2.96 -16.00 -0.90
C SER A 48 2.47 -16.89 0.25
N THR A 49 2.27 -16.32 1.45
CA THR A 49 1.80 -17.03 2.65
C THR A 49 0.29 -16.93 2.86
N VAL A 50 -0.40 -16.18 2.01
CA VAL A 50 -1.85 -16.01 2.06
C VAL A 50 -2.56 -17.33 1.65
N PRO A 51 -3.61 -17.76 2.38
CA PRO A 51 -4.42 -18.91 2.02
C PRO A 51 -5.09 -18.77 0.65
N ASP A 52 -5.24 -19.89 -0.08
CA ASP A 52 -5.81 -19.90 -1.43
C ASP A 52 -7.29 -19.50 -1.48
N ASP A 53 -8.01 -19.72 -0.37
CA ASP A 53 -9.42 -19.37 -0.19
C ASP A 53 -9.62 -17.95 0.38
N TRP A 54 -8.54 -17.17 0.53
CA TRP A 54 -8.61 -15.78 0.96
C TRP A 54 -8.71 -14.83 -0.23
N PHE A 55 -9.78 -14.03 -0.26
CA PHE A 55 -10.11 -13.13 -1.38
C PHE A 55 -9.80 -11.65 -1.11
N GLY A 56 -9.05 -11.35 -0.05
CA GLY A 56 -8.64 -9.99 0.29
C GLY A 56 -7.51 -9.47 -0.58
N ARG A 57 -6.89 -8.37 -0.16
CA ARG A 57 -5.72 -7.79 -0.83
C ARG A 57 -4.62 -7.46 0.16
N VAL A 58 -3.39 -7.89 -0.14
CA VAL A 58 -2.18 -7.41 0.53
C VAL A 58 -1.55 -6.34 -0.35
N SER A 59 -1.22 -5.20 0.25
CA SER A 59 -0.72 -4.03 -0.47
C SER A 59 0.43 -3.39 0.28
N LEU A 60 1.26 -2.67 -0.46
CA LEU A 60 2.26 -1.79 0.07
C LEU A 60 1.89 -0.35 -0.33
N ALA A 61 1.92 0.57 0.62
CA ALA A 61 1.84 2.00 0.38
C ALA A 61 3.27 2.56 0.45
N LEU A 62 3.78 3.01 -0.70
CA LEU A 62 5.07 3.68 -0.80
C LEU A 62 4.82 5.19 -0.75
N PRO A 63 5.30 5.90 0.29
CA PRO A 63 5.10 7.33 0.39
C PRO A 63 5.89 8.07 -0.69
N LEU A 64 5.25 9.09 -1.25
CA LEU A 64 5.84 10.04 -2.18
C LEU A 64 5.88 11.41 -1.50
N GLN A 65 6.74 12.28 -2.01
CA GLN A 65 6.87 13.66 -1.55
C GLN A 65 5.50 14.35 -1.49
N GLU A 66 5.26 15.08 -0.40
CA GLU A 66 4.06 15.88 -0.22
C GLU A 66 3.92 16.95 -1.32
N SER A 67 2.68 17.38 -1.56
CA SER A 67 2.41 18.47 -2.49
C SER A 67 1.47 19.48 -1.86
N SER A 68 1.63 20.75 -2.25
CA SER A 68 0.74 21.83 -1.81
C SER A 68 -0.66 21.78 -2.46
N LYS A 69 -0.85 20.88 -3.41
CA LYS A 69 -2.06 20.79 -4.24
C LYS A 69 -2.34 19.33 -4.55
N LEU A 70 -3.62 19.03 -4.74
CA LEU A 70 -4.05 17.73 -5.26
C LEU A 70 -3.44 17.56 -6.66
N LEU A 71 -2.70 16.48 -6.86
CA LEU A 71 -2.15 16.15 -8.16
C LEU A 71 -3.25 15.47 -8.98
N VAL A 72 -3.45 15.96 -10.20
CA VAL A 72 -4.43 15.39 -11.16
C VAL A 72 -3.75 14.61 -12.29
N GLU A 73 -2.44 14.42 -12.15
CA GLU A 73 -1.60 13.58 -12.99
C GLU A 73 -0.50 12.96 -12.12
N PRO A 74 -0.09 11.71 -12.40
CA PRO A 74 1.05 11.11 -11.72
C PRO A 74 2.36 11.84 -12.03
N PRO A 75 3.34 11.82 -11.11
CA PRO A 75 4.70 12.24 -11.41
C PRO A 75 5.28 11.46 -12.60
N LYS A 76 6.06 12.14 -13.45
CA LYS A 76 6.74 11.50 -14.59
C LYS A 76 7.81 10.49 -14.15
N ASP A 77 8.43 10.77 -13.01
CA ASP A 77 9.45 9.94 -12.38
C ASP A 77 9.02 9.66 -10.94
N LEU A 78 8.52 8.44 -10.71
CA LEU A 78 8.03 8.00 -9.41
C LEU A 78 9.17 7.81 -8.40
N SER A 79 10.35 7.36 -8.86
CA SER A 79 11.50 7.13 -7.99
C SER A 79 12.09 8.45 -7.50
N ALA A 80 12.12 9.48 -8.35
CA ALA A 80 12.49 10.83 -7.93
C ALA A 80 11.46 11.47 -6.99
N ALA A 81 10.19 11.05 -7.07
CA ALA A 81 9.13 11.51 -6.20
C ALA A 81 9.05 10.73 -4.87
N ALA A 82 9.90 9.73 -4.64
CA ALA A 82 9.89 8.95 -3.41
C ALA A 82 10.15 9.81 -2.17
N ASP A 83 9.40 9.56 -1.09
CA ASP A 83 9.80 10.02 0.24
C ASP A 83 10.71 8.98 0.88
N THR A 84 11.97 9.36 1.13
CA THR A 84 13.00 8.48 1.71
C THR A 84 13.10 8.63 3.23
N HIS A 85 12.33 9.53 3.82
CA HIS A 85 12.25 9.74 5.26
C HIS A 85 11.03 9.04 5.89
N GLU A 86 10.00 8.78 5.10
CA GLU A 86 8.80 8.09 5.55
C GLU A 86 8.83 6.59 5.19
N PRO A 87 8.72 5.67 6.17
CA PRO A 87 8.73 4.24 5.88
C PRO A 87 7.44 3.77 5.18
N PRO A 88 7.55 2.87 4.19
CA PRO A 88 6.41 2.19 3.61
C PRO A 88 5.50 1.52 4.63
N SER A 89 4.22 1.39 4.28
CA SER A 89 3.22 0.70 5.09
C SER A 89 2.66 -0.51 4.37
N ILE A 90 2.52 -1.62 5.08
CA ILE A 90 1.82 -2.80 4.57
C ILE A 90 0.36 -2.72 4.97
N TYR A 91 -0.54 -3.03 4.05
CA TYR A 91 -1.97 -3.12 4.26
C TYR A 91 -2.47 -4.53 3.96
N VAL A 92 -3.32 -5.04 4.83
CA VAL A 92 -4.13 -6.24 4.60
C VAL A 92 -5.58 -5.81 4.60
N LEU A 93 -6.25 -5.96 3.46
CA LEU A 93 -7.57 -5.41 3.17
C LEU A 93 -8.56 -6.57 3.00
N ALA A 94 -9.67 -6.55 3.71
CA ALA A 94 -10.76 -7.50 3.50
C ALA A 94 -11.45 -7.25 2.14
N PRO A 95 -12.05 -8.27 1.50
CA PRO A 95 -12.75 -8.11 0.22
C PRO A 95 -13.80 -6.98 0.25
N GLY A 96 -14.64 -6.95 1.30
CA GLY A 96 -15.69 -5.95 1.46
C GLY A 96 -15.17 -4.52 1.69
N PHE A 97 -13.88 -4.34 2.03
CA PHE A 97 -13.26 -3.02 2.09
C PHE A 97 -12.91 -2.49 0.69
N LEU A 98 -12.63 -3.36 -0.28
CA LEU A 98 -12.33 -2.94 -1.65
C LEU A 98 -13.59 -2.44 -2.39
N GLU A 99 -14.76 -2.90 -1.98
CA GLU A 99 -16.06 -2.51 -2.56
C GLU A 99 -16.60 -1.20 -1.99
N GLN A 100 -16.17 -0.83 -0.79
CA GLN A 100 -16.56 0.39 -0.11
C GLN A 100 -15.38 1.34 -0.13
N SER A 101 -15.41 2.38 -0.95
CA SER A 101 -14.40 3.44 -0.88
C SER A 101 -14.89 4.52 0.08
N PRO A 102 -14.45 4.57 1.35
CA PRO A 102 -14.86 5.62 2.26
C PRO A 102 -13.78 6.70 2.21
N THR A 103 -13.64 7.39 1.08
CA THR A 103 -12.81 8.59 1.07
C THR A 103 -13.68 9.75 1.56
N ASP A 104 -13.34 10.28 2.73
CA ASP A 104 -14.00 11.44 3.35
C ASP A 104 -13.46 12.78 2.80
N GLY A 105 -12.92 12.76 1.58
CA GLY A 105 -12.15 13.85 0.99
C GLY A 105 -11.96 13.76 -0.52
N GLU A 106 -11.18 14.70 -1.06
CA GLU A 106 -10.85 14.77 -2.49
C GLU A 106 -9.71 13.81 -2.80
N GLU A 107 -9.82 13.07 -3.89
CA GLU A 107 -8.82 12.07 -4.28
C GLU A 107 -8.70 11.98 -5.79
N PHE A 108 -7.46 11.85 -6.27
CA PHE A 108 -7.13 11.44 -7.63
C PHE A 108 -6.43 10.09 -7.58
N ARG A 109 -6.91 9.15 -8.41
CA ARG A 109 -6.29 7.83 -8.59
C ARG A 109 -5.98 7.59 -10.05
N ALA A 110 -4.83 7.00 -10.33
CA ALA A 110 -4.48 6.54 -11.66
C ALA A 110 -3.63 5.27 -11.59
N ALA A 111 -3.95 4.28 -12.43
CA ALA A 111 -3.03 3.20 -12.70
C ALA A 111 -1.78 3.76 -13.38
N VAL A 112 -0.60 3.33 -12.92
CA VAL A 112 0.69 3.81 -13.44
C VAL A 112 1.60 2.64 -13.79
N GLN A 113 2.60 2.90 -14.63
CA GLN A 113 3.73 1.98 -14.74
C GLN A 113 4.60 2.17 -13.50
N GLY A 114 4.91 1.07 -12.81
CA GLY A 114 5.85 1.10 -11.71
C GLY A 114 7.27 1.43 -12.18
N PRO A 115 8.15 1.89 -11.27
CA PRO A 115 9.57 2.03 -11.57
C PRO A 115 10.15 0.72 -12.13
N ALA A 116 11.02 0.84 -13.13
CA ALA A 116 11.57 -0.33 -13.83
C ALA A 116 12.36 -1.26 -12.89
N GLU A 117 13.02 -0.68 -11.89
CA GLU A 117 13.75 -1.38 -10.83
C GLU A 117 12.86 -2.18 -9.88
N LEU A 118 11.57 -1.85 -9.80
CA LEU A 118 10.59 -2.56 -8.98
C LEU A 118 9.71 -3.52 -9.79
N ALA A 119 9.90 -3.59 -11.10
CA ALA A 119 9.05 -4.40 -11.97
C ALA A 119 9.19 -5.89 -11.61
N ALA A 120 8.09 -6.49 -11.14
CA ALA A 120 7.98 -7.92 -10.92
C ALA A 120 6.63 -8.44 -11.45
N PRO A 121 6.56 -9.72 -11.86
CA PRO A 121 5.33 -10.32 -12.35
C PRO A 121 4.18 -10.18 -11.34
N GLY A 122 3.01 -9.76 -11.82
CA GLY A 122 1.81 -9.63 -11.00
C GLY A 122 1.75 -8.39 -10.11
N LEU A 123 2.74 -7.48 -10.16
CA LEU A 123 2.64 -6.20 -9.48
C LEU A 123 1.79 -5.21 -10.28
N VAL A 124 0.87 -4.57 -9.57
CA VAL A 124 0.05 -3.46 -10.05
C VAL A 124 0.36 -2.23 -9.23
N PHE A 125 0.55 -1.11 -9.92
CA PHE A 125 0.89 0.17 -9.32
C PHE A 125 -0.26 1.16 -9.54
N GLU A 126 -0.67 1.81 -8.46
CA GLU A 126 -1.69 2.85 -8.46
C GLU A 126 -1.12 4.10 -7.78
N PHE A 127 -1.09 5.20 -8.50
CA PHE A 127 -0.78 6.50 -7.91
C PHE A 127 -2.06 7.07 -7.28
N VAL A 128 -1.94 7.52 -6.03
CA VAL A 128 -3.02 8.17 -5.29
C VAL A 128 -2.52 9.51 -4.75
N SER A 129 -3.21 10.59 -5.11
CA SER A 129 -3.07 11.89 -4.46
C SER A 129 -4.36 12.15 -3.70
N ALA A 130 -4.28 12.44 -2.41
CA ALA A 130 -5.46 12.57 -1.56
C ALA A 130 -5.37 13.78 -0.63
N ARG A 131 -6.53 14.38 -0.37
CA ARG A 131 -6.77 15.36 0.69
C ARG A 131 -7.86 14.81 1.61
N ASN A 132 -7.45 13.98 2.57
CA ASN A 132 -8.35 13.34 3.54
C ASN A 132 -8.31 14.04 4.91
N ALA A 133 -9.13 13.60 5.87
CA ALA A 133 -9.14 14.17 7.21
C ALA A 133 -7.83 13.95 7.98
N GLU A 134 -7.12 12.85 7.70
CA GLU A 134 -5.83 12.52 8.28
C GLU A 134 -4.73 13.49 7.82
N ALA A 135 -4.58 13.73 6.51
CA ALA A 135 -3.66 14.74 5.99
C ALA A 135 -3.90 16.11 6.66
N ARG A 136 -5.18 16.50 6.80
CA ARG A 136 -5.58 17.74 7.47
C ARG A 136 -5.19 17.78 8.96
N SER A 137 -5.31 16.67 9.69
CA SER A 137 -4.94 16.61 11.12
C SER A 137 -3.43 16.76 11.32
N HIS A 138 -2.64 16.31 10.34
CA HIS A 138 -1.18 16.45 10.30
C HIS A 138 -0.68 17.76 9.64
N ARG A 139 -1.60 18.62 9.19
CA ARG A 139 -1.32 19.87 8.43
C ARG A 139 -0.63 19.63 7.08
N TRP A 140 -0.76 18.43 6.52
CA TRP A 140 -0.39 18.16 5.14
C TRP A 140 -1.50 18.67 4.21
N GLU A 141 -1.13 19.39 3.16
CA GLU A 141 -2.11 19.91 2.20
C GLU A 141 -2.68 18.79 1.33
N CYS A 142 -1.81 17.91 0.84
CA CYS A 142 -2.14 16.66 0.15
C CYS A 142 -1.06 15.60 0.44
N VAL A 143 -1.48 14.34 0.51
CA VAL A 143 -0.59 13.17 0.60
C VAL A 143 -0.55 12.46 -0.74
N ASN A 144 0.65 11.99 -1.12
CA ASN A 144 0.88 11.29 -2.36
C ASN A 144 1.44 9.90 -2.03
N VAL A 145 0.81 8.86 -2.57
CA VAL A 145 1.15 7.48 -2.27
C VAL A 145 1.18 6.68 -3.56
N LEU A 146 2.24 5.92 -3.75
CA LEU A 146 2.29 4.87 -4.74
C LEU A 146 1.85 3.57 -4.08
N TRP A 147 0.62 3.15 -4.36
CA TRP A 147 0.12 1.86 -3.94
C TRP A 147 0.66 0.77 -4.85
N VAL A 148 1.13 -0.30 -4.23
CA VAL A 148 1.61 -1.50 -4.93
C VAL A 148 0.86 -2.71 -4.41
N HIS A 149 0.25 -3.44 -5.32
CA HIS A 149 -0.55 -4.60 -5.01
C HIS A 149 -0.08 -5.78 -5.85
N LEU A 150 -0.19 -6.98 -5.29
CA LEU A 150 -0.10 -8.18 -6.11
C LEU A 150 -1.50 -8.51 -6.63
N THR A 151 -1.64 -8.66 -7.95
CA THR A 151 -2.78 -9.42 -8.46
C THR A 151 -2.66 -10.85 -7.94
N PRO A 152 -3.78 -11.52 -7.62
CA PRO A 152 -3.74 -12.94 -7.34
C PRO A 152 -2.99 -13.61 -8.50
N LEU A 153 -1.81 -14.16 -8.20
CA LEU A 153 -1.16 -15.05 -9.15
C LEU A 153 -2.12 -16.23 -9.28
N ALA A 154 -2.58 -16.52 -10.50
CA ALA A 154 -3.19 -17.82 -10.74
C ALA A 154 -2.16 -18.86 -10.29
N LYS A 155 -2.45 -19.56 -9.19
CA LYS A 155 -1.63 -20.69 -8.78
C LYS A 155 -2.07 -21.83 -9.70
N ASP A 156 -1.16 -22.24 -10.59
CA ASP A 156 -1.34 -23.38 -11.49
C ASP A 156 -1.56 -24.69 -10.72
#